data_AF-A0A432T4Q3-F1
#
_entry.id   AF-A0A432T4Q3-F1
#
_cell.length_a   1.000
_cell.length_b   1.000
_cell.length_c   1.000
_cell.angle_alpha   90.00
_cell.angle_beta   90.00
_cell.angle_gamma   90.00
#
_symmetry.space_group_name_H-M   'P 1'
#
loop_
_entity.id
_entity.type
_entity.pdbx_description
1 polymer ?
#
loop_
_entity_poly.entity_id
_entity_poly.type
_entity_poly.pdbx_seq_one_letter_code
_entity_poly.pdbx_strand_id
1 'polypeptide(L)' 'MILKLLIFAILGVFIYKILGGKLPSIGKTADEKKLDEDTLVECDTCGTYITIKETIVVKGKYYCSDECVS' A
#
# COMPACT_ATOMS: atom_id res chain seq x y z
N MET A 1 -27.52 -36.46 4.97
CA MET A 1 -27.07 -35.33 5.82
C MET A 1 -25.96 -34.50 5.16
N ILE A 2 -25.03 -35.10 4.42
CA ILE A 2 -24.00 -34.41 3.60
C ILE A 2 -24.59 -33.49 2.50
N LEU A 3 -25.72 -33.87 1.88
CA LEU A 3 -26.32 -33.09 0.80
C LEU A 3 -26.82 -31.70 1.26
N LYS A 4 -27.33 -31.60 2.50
CA LYS A 4 -27.72 -30.32 3.10
C LYS A 4 -26.51 -29.40 3.36
N LEU A 5 -25.36 -29.97 3.70
CA LEU A 5 -24.12 -29.21 3.93
C LEU A 5 -23.55 -28.63 2.65
N LEU A 6 -23.61 -29.37 1.54
CA LEU A 6 -23.16 -28.87 0.23
C LEU A 6 -24.00 -27.69 -0.25
N ILE A 7 -25.32 -27.75 -0.07
CA ILE A 7 -26.24 -26.66 -0.44
C ILE A 7 -25.95 -25.40 0.40
N PHE A 8 -25.71 -25.56 1.70
CA PHE A 8 -25.33 -24.45 2.58
C PHE A 8 -23.99 -23.83 2.21
N ALA A 9 -22.99 -24.64 1.85
CA ALA A 9 -21.69 -24.15 1.41
C ALA A 9 -21.79 -23.33 0.12
N ILE A 10 -22.56 -23.81 -0.86
CA ILE A 10 -22.76 -23.11 -2.14
C ILE A 10 -23.48 -21.77 -1.92
N LEU A 11 -24.55 -21.74 -1.11
CA LEU A 11 -25.26 -20.51 -0.75
C LEU A 11 -24.37 -19.49 -0.02
N GLY A 12 -23.56 -19.95 0.93
CA GLY A 12 -22.62 -19.09 1.65
C GLY A 12 -21.58 -18.43 0.73
N VAL A 13 -21.02 -19.19 -0.21
CA VAL A 13 -20.08 -18.67 -1.21
C VAL A 13 -20.76 -17.69 -2.17
N PHE A 14 -22.01 -17.95 -2.55
CA PHE A 14 -22.75 -17.07 -3.47
C PHE A 14 -23.05 -15.71 -2.84
N ILE A 15 -23.51 -15.69 -1.58
CA ILE A 15 -23.72 -14.46 -0.80
C ILE A 15 -22.39 -13.73 -0.61
N TYR A 16 -21.33 -14.45 -0.25
CA TYR A 16 -19.99 -13.88 -0.11
C TYR A 16 -19.50 -13.19 -1.38
N LYS A 17 -19.75 -13.79 -2.55
CA LYS A 17 -19.37 -13.22 -3.84
C LYS A 17 -20.22 -12.00 -4.22
N ILE A 18 -21.52 -12.02 -3.90
CA ILE A 18 -22.45 -10.91 -4.15
C ILE A 18 -22.20 -9.71 -3.23
N LEU A 19 -21.86 -9.92 -1.96
CA LEU A 19 -21.59 -8.85 -0.99
C LEU A 19 -20.28 -8.08 -1.27
N GLY A 20 -19.70 -8.26 -2.45
CA GLY A 20 -18.43 -7.67 -2.84
C GLY A 20 -17.32 -8.40 -2.13
N GLY A 21 -17.08 -9.65 -2.55
CA GLY A 21 -16.03 -10.57 -2.08
C GLY A 21 -14.62 -9.98 -2.10
N LYS A 22 -14.41 -8.97 -1.26
CA LYS A 22 -13.13 -8.51 -0.76
C LYS A 22 -12.76 -9.56 0.26
N LEU A 23 -12.21 -10.65 -0.25
CA LEU A 23 -11.28 -11.45 0.52
C LEU A 23 -10.26 -10.42 1.03
N PRO A 24 -10.15 -10.18 2.35
CA PRO A 24 -8.99 -9.45 2.84
C PRO A 24 -7.82 -10.27 2.32
N SER A 25 -7.07 -9.70 1.37
CA SER A 25 -5.99 -10.37 0.68
C SER A 25 -4.92 -10.66 1.73
N ILE A 26 -5.06 -11.77 2.46
CA ILE A 26 -4.03 -12.41 3.27
C ILE A 26 -3.04 -12.97 2.24
N GLY A 27 -2.25 -12.04 1.70
CA GLY A 27 -1.56 -12.28 0.44
C GLY A 27 -0.91 -11.03 -0.12
N LYS A 28 -0.52 -10.06 0.72
CA LYS A 28 0.63 -9.17 0.51
C LYS A 28 1.16 -8.77 1.89
N THR A 29 2.08 -9.57 2.39
CA THR A 29 3.05 -9.14 3.39
C THR A 29 3.93 -8.10 2.72
N ALA A 30 3.59 -6.83 2.87
CA ALA A 30 4.52 -5.72 2.83
C ALA A 30 3.68 -4.50 3.21
N ASP A 31 4.05 -3.89 4.32
CA ASP A 31 3.75 -2.52 4.68
C ASP A 31 4.00 -1.57 3.49
N GLU A 32 3.09 -1.51 2.54
CA GLU A 32 2.87 -0.30 1.76
C GLU A 32 1.97 0.60 2.61
N LYS A 33 2.49 1.03 3.77
CA LYS A 33 2.26 2.40 4.19
C LYS A 33 2.79 3.20 3.01
N LYS A 34 1.91 3.49 2.04
CA LYS A 34 2.10 4.62 1.15
C LYS A 34 2.28 5.76 2.14
N LEU A 35 3.53 6.13 2.42
CA LEU A 35 3.77 7.39 3.11
C LEU A 35 2.99 8.39 2.26
N ASP A 36 2.01 9.03 2.88
CA ASP A 36 1.21 10.04 2.22
C ASP A 36 2.16 10.94 1.44
N GLU A 37 1.81 11.31 0.21
CA GLU A 37 2.67 12.13 -0.66
C GLU A 37 3.08 13.45 0.02
N ASP A 38 2.29 13.88 1.01
CA ASP A 38 2.49 15.03 1.88
C ASP A 38 3.43 14.76 3.08
N THR A 39 3.97 13.55 3.21
CA THR A 39 4.90 13.23 4.29
C THR A 39 6.21 13.98 4.07
N LEU A 40 6.66 14.69 5.09
CA LEU A 40 7.91 15.44 5.06
C LEU A 40 9.08 14.49 5.33
N VAL A 41 10.07 14.52 4.46
CA VAL A 41 11.34 13.82 4.58
C VAL A 41 12.49 14.83 4.53
N GLU A 42 13.59 14.51 5.20
CA GLU A 42 14.75 15.37 5.29
C GLU A 42 15.69 15.13 4.09
N CYS A 43 16.17 16.22 3.48
CA CYS A 43 17.17 16.18 2.42
C CYS A 43 18.54 15.76 2.97
N ASP A 44 19.15 14.72 2.39
CA ASP A 44 20.45 14.18 2.83
C ASP A 44 21.61 15.18 2.71
N THR A 45 21.47 16.20 1.85
CA THR A 45 22.54 17.17 1.55
C THR A 45 22.46 18.45 2.38
N CYS A 46 21.26 19.02 2.56
CA CYS A 46 21.08 20.33 3.20
C CYS A 46 20.17 20.32 4.43
N GLY A 47 19.56 19.19 4.78
CA GLY A 47 18.70 19.06 5.96
C GLY A 47 17.33 19.75 5.84
N THR A 48 16.96 20.24 4.66
CA THR A 48 15.62 20.82 4.46
C THR A 48 14.54 19.74 4.46
N TYR A 49 13.37 20.06 4.98
CA TYR A 49 12.22 19.16 5.00
C TYR A 49 11.34 19.41 3.77
N ILE A 50 11.15 18.37 2.97
CA ILE A 50 10.43 18.39 1.70
C ILE A 50 9.42 17.26 1.66
N THR A 51 8.31 17.46 0.95
CA THR A 51 7.30 16.42 0.80
C THR A 51 7.82 15.32 -0.12
N ILE A 52 7.43 14.06 0.13
CA ILE A 52 7.79 12.93 -0.74
C ILE A 52 7.45 13.20 -2.20
N LYS A 53 6.33 13.88 -2.45
CA LYS A 53 5.90 14.29 -3.79
C LYS A 53 6.90 15.15 -4.54
N GLU A 54 7.65 15.99 -3.82
CA GLU A 54 8.60 16.96 -4.37
C GLU A 54 10.06 16.51 -4.23
N THR A 55 10.30 15.33 -3.66
CA THR A 55 11.64 14.79 -3.48
C THR A 55 12.17 14.07 -4.71
N ILE A 56 13.48 14.20 -4.93
CA ILE A 56 14.22 13.35 -5.86
C ILE A 56 14.82 12.21 -5.06
N VAL A 57 14.54 10.96 -5.45
CA VAL A 57 15.08 9.77 -4.76
C VAL A 57 16.22 9.17 -5.57
N VAL A 58 17.43 9.21 -5.02
CA VAL A 58 18.62 8.59 -5.65
C VAL A 58 19.25 7.61 -4.68
N LYS A 59 19.35 6.33 -5.09
CA LYS A 59 19.91 5.24 -4.27
C LYS A 59 19.28 5.12 -2.86
N GLY A 60 18.00 5.46 -2.73
CA GLY A 60 17.28 5.40 -1.46
C GLY A 60 17.49 6.60 -0.52
N LYS A 61 18.13 7.67 -1.00
CA LYS A 61 18.25 8.96 -0.30
C LYS A 61 17.30 9.99 -0.92
N TYR A 62 16.83 10.93 -0.10
CA TYR A 62 15.90 11.98 -0.48
C TYR A 62 16.64 13.30 -0.68
N TYR A 63 16.33 14.01 -1.76
CA TYR A 63 16.97 15.28 -2.13
C TYR A 63 15.93 16.32 -2.54
N CYS A 64 16.21 17.59 -2.22
CA CYS A 64 15.31 18.70 -2.52
C CYS A 64 15.42 19.27 -3.93
N SER A 65 16.54 19.05 -4.61
CA SER A 65 16.80 19.57 -5.95
C SER A 65 17.95 18.81 -6.62
N ASP A 66 18.08 18.92 -7.94
CA ASP A 66 19.19 18.36 -8.72
C ASP A 66 20.57 18.83 -8.24
N GLU A 67 20.65 20.05 -7.70
CA GLU A 67 21.87 20.61 -7.10
C GLU A 67 22.32 19.83 -5.86
N CYS A 68 21.39 19.22 -5.12
CA CYS A 68 21.70 18.42 -3.94
C CYS A 68 22.01 16.95 -4.28
N VAL A 69 21.62 16.50 -5.48
CA VAL A 69 21.91 15.15 -6.00
C VAL A 69 23.31 15.06 -6.61
N SER A 70 23.80 16.18 -7.15
CA SER A 70 25.01 16.29 -7.97
C SER A 70 26.32 16.20 -7.17
#